data_AF-A0A6L3AWD4-F1
#
_entry.id   AF-A0A6L3AWD4-F1
#
_cell.length_a   1.000
_cell.length_b   1.000
_cell.length_c   1.000
_cell.angle_alpha   90.00
_cell.angle_beta   90.00
_cell.angle_gamma   90.00
#
_symmetry.space_group_name_H-M   'P 1'
#
loop_
_entity.id
_entity.type
_entity.pdbx_description
1 polymer ?
#
loop_
_entity_poly.entity_id
_entity_poly.type
_entity_poly.pdbx_seq_one_letter_code
_entity_poly.pdbx_strand_id
1 'polypeptide(L)'
;MARHHDTIEILVTARHLEAQGIRPTARMVRLALGGGSNAAIAQALAMEELTPLEDLIRRRRDQLDLDIANARRALAELEAEQARLDELDDSLSALDRA
;
A
#
# COMPACT_ATOMS: atom_id res chain seq x y z
N MET A 1 1.80 19.30 10.51
CA MET A 1 2.57 18.20 9.91
C MET A 1 2.20 18.10 8.45
N ALA A 2 3.17 18.06 7.52
CA ALA A 2 2.87 17.89 6.10
C ALA A 2 2.40 16.45 5.87
N ARG A 3 1.26 16.26 5.18
CA ARG A 3 0.82 14.93 4.73
C ARG A 3 1.85 14.36 3.78
N HIS A 4 2.22 13.10 3.96
CA HIS A 4 3.12 12.39 3.05
C HIS A 4 2.26 11.65 2.02
N HIS A 5 2.43 12.00 0.74
CA HIS A 5 1.73 11.36 -0.37
C HIS A 5 2.73 10.47 -1.11
N ASP A 6 2.29 9.29 -1.54
CA ASP A 6 3.14 8.41 -2.33
C ASP A 6 3.25 8.91 -3.79
N THR A 7 4.26 8.41 -4.51
CA THR A 7 4.51 8.84 -5.89
C THR A 7 3.33 8.51 -6.83
N ILE A 8 2.64 7.39 -6.63
CA ILE A 8 1.53 7.00 -7.51
C ILE A 8 0.34 7.94 -7.30
N GLU A 9 0.01 8.26 -6.05
CA GLU A 9 -1.04 9.21 -5.67
C GLU A 9 -0.79 10.59 -6.27
N ILE A 10 0.46 11.07 -6.22
CA ILE A 10 0.88 12.34 -6.84
C ILE A 10 0.69 12.30 -8.36
N LEU A 11 1.15 11.23 -9.02
CA LEU A 11 1.09 11.12 -10.48
C LEU A 11 -0.32 10.88 -11.01
N VAL A 12 -1.14 10.08 -10.33
CA VAL A 12 -2.56 9.91 -10.65
C VAL A 12 -3.29 11.25 -10.54
N THR A 13 -2.98 12.05 -9.51
CA THR A 13 -3.56 13.38 -9.35
C THR A 13 -3.11 14.33 -10.46
N ALA A 14 -1.84 14.27 -10.87
CA ALA A 14 -1.34 15.04 -12.00
C ALA A 14 -2.05 14.66 -13.31
N ARG A 15 -2.18 13.36 -13.59
CA ARG A 15 -2.93 12.84 -14.75
C ARG A 15 -4.39 13.23 -14.75
N HIS A 16 -5.01 13.26 -13.57
CA HIS A 16 -6.39 13.72 -13.43
C HIS A 16 -6.54 15.19 -13.83
N LEU A 17 -5.59 16.05 -13.45
CA LEU A 17 -5.57 17.45 -13.88
C LEU A 17 -5.33 17.57 -15.40
N GLU A 18 -4.42 16.78 -15.97
CA GLU A 18 -4.21 16.73 -17.42
C GLU A 18 -5.46 16.33 -18.20
N ALA A 19 -6.20 15.35 -17.70
CA ALA A 19 -7.46 14.90 -18.31
C ALA A 19 -8.54 16.00 -18.33
N GLN A 20 -8.41 17.01 -17.46
CA GLN A 20 -9.27 18.20 -17.45
C GLN A 20 -8.73 19.33 -18.35
N GLY A 21 -7.66 19.08 -19.12
CA GLY A 21 -7.02 20.08 -19.99
C GLY A 21 -6.08 21.02 -19.26
N ILE A 22 -5.66 20.67 -18.04
CA ILE A 22 -4.82 21.52 -17.19
C ILE A 22 -3.40 20.97 -17.18
N ARG A 23 -2.40 21.80 -17.54
CA ARG A 23 -0.98 21.42 -17.38
C ARG A 23 -0.60 21.43 -15.89
N PRO A 24 -0.29 20.29 -15.25
CA PRO A 24 -0.08 20.23 -13.82
C PRO A 24 1.19 20.98 -13.41
N THR A 25 1.11 21.68 -12.28
CA THR A 25 2.29 22.20 -11.57
C THR A 25 2.33 21.61 -10.17
N ALA A 26 3.51 21.54 -9.55
CA ALA A 26 3.63 20.99 -8.20
C ALA A 26 2.70 21.69 -7.18
N ARG A 27 2.50 23.00 -7.32
CA ARG A 27 1.56 23.76 -6.48
C ARG A 27 0.12 23.30 -6.66
N MET A 28 -0.31 23.04 -7.90
CA MET A 28 -1.68 22.62 -8.21
C MET A 28 -1.96 21.21 -7.73
N VAL A 29 -1.01 20.30 -7.94
CA VAL A 29 -1.09 18.93 -7.44
C VAL A 29 -1.13 18.92 -5.90
N ARG A 30 -0.30 19.74 -5.23
CA ARG A 30 -0.35 19.91 -3.78
C ARG A 30 -1.72 20.38 -3.28
N LEU A 31 -2.34 21.32 -3.98
CA LEU A 31 -3.67 21.81 -3.63
C LEU A 31 -4.73 20.72 -3.80
N ALA A 32 -4.68 19.96 -4.89
CA ALA A 32 -5.59 18.84 -5.14
C ALA A 32 -5.44 17.72 -4.09
N LEU A 33 -4.23 17.44 -3.63
CA LEU A 33 -3.95 16.47 -2.55
C LEU A 33 -4.30 16.98 -1.15
N GLY A 34 -4.61 18.27 -1.00
CA GLY A 34 -4.86 18.91 0.31
C GLY A 34 -3.60 19.06 1.17
N GLY A 35 -2.41 19.04 0.58
CA GLY A 35 -1.13 19.13 1.30
C GLY A 35 0.03 18.47 0.57
N GLY A 36 1.17 18.39 1.25
CA GLY A 36 2.38 17.71 0.75
C GLY A 36 3.60 18.61 0.58
N SER A 37 4.75 17.98 0.40
CA SER A 37 6.02 18.66 0.10
C SER A 37 6.08 19.02 -1.38
N ASN A 38 6.22 20.30 -1.70
CA ASN A 38 6.40 20.74 -3.10
C ASN A 38 7.61 20.08 -3.76
N ALA A 39 8.69 19.84 -3.01
CA ALA A 39 9.89 19.19 -3.52
C ALA A 39 9.62 17.72 -3.89
N ALA A 40 8.92 16.98 -3.02
CA ALA A 40 8.56 15.60 -3.29
C ALA A 40 7.60 15.48 -4.50
N ILE A 41 6.64 16.41 -4.61
CA ILE A 41 5.71 16.47 -5.74
C ILE A 41 6.44 16.78 -7.04
N ALA A 42 7.32 17.78 -7.05
CA ALA A 42 8.11 18.11 -8.24
C ALA A 42 9.01 16.94 -8.67
N GLN A 43 9.61 16.24 -7.69
CA GLN A 43 10.40 15.04 -7.96
C GLN A 43 9.56 13.90 -8.55
N ALA A 44 8.37 13.66 -8.01
CA ALA A 44 7.46 12.65 -8.53
C ALA A 44 7.08 12.94 -9.99
N LEU A 45 6.72 14.19 -10.31
CA LEU A 45 6.41 14.63 -11.69
C LEU A 45 7.59 14.40 -12.64
N ALA A 46 8.81 14.74 -12.22
CA ALA A 46 10.01 14.46 -13.03
C ALA A 46 10.27 12.96 -13.20
N MET A 47 9.82 12.12 -12.26
CA MET A 47 10.00 10.67 -12.32
C MET A 47 9.05 9.99 -13.31
N GLU A 48 7.88 10.56 -13.59
CA GLU A 48 6.98 10.07 -14.66
C GLU A 48 7.65 10.10 -16.02
N GLU A 49 8.46 11.13 -16.30
CA GLU A 49 9.23 11.23 -17.55
C GLU A 49 10.22 10.07 -17.73
N LEU A 50 10.69 9.47 -16.62
CA LEU A 50 11.65 8.36 -16.61
C LEU A 50 10.97 6.99 -16.47
N THR A 51 9.81 6.92 -15.83
CA THR A 51 9.07 5.68 -15.61
C THR A 51 7.57 5.97 -15.72
N PRO A 52 6.89 5.43 -16.75
CA PRO A 52 5.46 5.65 -16.94
C PRO A 52 4.64 5.21 -15.73
N LEU A 53 3.54 5.94 -15.48
CA LEU A 53 2.64 5.68 -14.36
C LEU A 53 2.09 4.23 -14.38
N GLU A 54 1.80 3.70 -15.56
CA GLU A 54 1.30 2.33 -15.74
C GLU A 54 2.28 1.27 -15.23
N ASP A 55 3.58 1.49 -15.43
CA ASP A 55 4.62 0.57 -14.95
C ASP A 55 4.80 0.67 -13.44
N LEU A 56 4.70 1.87 -12.88
CA LEU A 56 4.70 2.06 -11.42
C LEU A 56 3.50 1.39 -10.76
N ILE A 57 2.30 1.55 -11.33
CA ILE A 57 1.07 0.90 -10.87
C ILE A 57 1.21 -0.62 -10.95
N ARG A 58 1.73 -1.16 -12.07
CA ARG A 58 1.93 -2.59 -12.23
C ARG A 58 2.88 -3.16 -11.17
N ARG A 59 4.05 -2.55 -11.00
CA ARG A 59 5.03 -2.97 -9.98
C ARG A 59 4.45 -2.91 -8.58
N ARG A 60 3.68 -1.87 -8.26
CA ARG A 60 3.03 -1.74 -6.95
C ARG A 60 1.98 -2.82 -6.73
N ARG A 61 1.19 -3.15 -7.75
CA ARG A 61 0.22 -4.24 -7.70
C ARG A 61 0.92 -5.58 -7.48
N ASP A 62 1.95 -5.88 -8.26
CA ASP A 62 2.67 -7.14 -8.17
C ASP A 62 3.34 -7.30 -6.78
N GLN A 63 3.83 -6.20 -6.19
CA GLN A 63 4.31 -6.20 -4.80
C GLN A 63 3.19 -6.46 -3.78
N LEU A 64 2.03 -5.81 -3.93
CA LEU A 64 0.88 -6.03 -3.03
C LEU A 64 0.36 -7.47 -3.13
N ASP A 65 0.34 -8.06 -4.33
CA ASP A 65 -0.05 -9.45 -4.53
C ASP A 65 0.91 -10.40 -3.80
N LEU A 66 2.21 -10.12 -3.82
CA LEU A 66 3.21 -10.86 -3.05
C LEU A 66 3.00 -10.70 -1.55
N ASP A 67 2.78 -9.47 -1.08
CA ASP A 67 2.54 -9.17 0.33
C ASP A 67 1.28 -9.90 0.85
N ILE A 68 0.21 -9.92 0.05
CA ILE A 68 -1.03 -10.63 0.35
C ILE A 68 -0.79 -12.14 0.42
N ALA A 69 -0.03 -12.71 -0.53
CA ALA A 69 0.30 -14.13 -0.53
C ALA A 69 1.10 -14.53 0.74
N ASN A 70 2.06 -13.69 1.14
CA ASN A 70 2.83 -13.90 2.36
C ASN A 70 1.97 -13.78 3.62
N ALA A 71 1.10 -12.77 3.69
CA ALA A 71 0.18 -12.59 4.82
C ALA A 71 -0.80 -13.77 4.95
N ARG A 72 -1.30 -14.31 3.84
CA ARG A 72 -2.16 -15.50 3.84
C ARG A 72 -1.42 -16.74 4.34
N ARG A 73 -0.14 -16.92 3.97
CA ARG A 73 0.67 -18.03 4.49
C ARG A 73 0.88 -17.90 6.00
N ALA A 74 1.25 -16.70 6.46
CA ALA A 74 1.44 -16.45 7.90
C ALA A 74 0.13 -16.68 8.68
N LEU A 75 -1.02 -16.28 8.12
CA LEU A 75 -2.32 -16.54 8.74
C LEU A 75 -2.59 -18.04 8.87
N ALA A 76 -2.35 -18.83 7.81
CA ALA A 76 -2.55 -20.28 7.86
C ALA A 76 -1.63 -20.97 8.89
N GLU A 77 -0.40 -20.49 9.06
CA GLU A 77 0.52 -20.98 10.09
C GLU A 77 -0.01 -20.67 11.51
N LEU A 78 -0.54 -19.46 11.73
CA LEU A 78 -1.14 -19.06 12.99
C LEU A 78 -2.42 -19.84 13.30
N GLU A 79 -3.28 -20.07 12.31
CA GLU A 79 -4.50 -20.89 12.46
C GLU A 79 -4.15 -22.35 12.82
N ALA A 80 -3.12 -22.91 12.20
CA ALA A 80 -2.65 -24.26 12.52
C ALA A 80 -2.07 -24.34 13.94
N GLU A 81 -1.34 -23.32 14.37
CA GLU A 81 -0.81 -23.27 15.74
C GLU A 81 -1.92 -23.07 16.77
N GLN A 82 -2.93 -22.25 16.46
CA GLN A 82 -4.11 -22.09 17.31
C GLN A 82 -4.83 -23.43 17.50
N ALA A 83 -5.06 -24.19 16.43
CA ALA A 83 -5.70 -25.51 16.53
C ALA A 83 -4.91 -26.48 17.42
N ARG A 84 -3.57 -26.46 17.36
CA ARG A 84 -2.72 -27.29 18.25
C ARG A 84 -2.83 -26.88 19.71
N LEU A 85 -2.91 -25.58 20.00
CA LEU A 85 -3.09 -25.08 21.35
C LEU A 85 -4.47 -25.45 21.90
N ASP A 86 -5.51 -25.39 21.08
CA ASP A 86 -6.86 -25.81 21.44
C ASP A 86 -6.89 -27.33 21.78
N GLU A 87 -6.26 -28.18 20.95
CA GLU A 87 -6.12 -29.62 21.22
C GLU A 87 -5.36 -29.91 22.53
N LEU A 88 -4.34 -29.12 22.84
CA LEU A 88 -3.56 -29.24 24.07
C LEU A 88 -4.40 -28.84 25.29
N ASP A 89 -5.17 -27.75 25.20
CA ASP A 89 -6.06 -27.29 26.28
C ASP A 89 -7.15 -28.33 26.59
N ASP A 90 -7.75 -28.92 25.55
CA ASP A 90 -8.71 -30.01 25.69
C ASP A 90 -8.08 -31.25 26.37
N SER A 91 -6.86 -31.59 25.98
CA SER A 91 -6.12 -32.74 26.55
C SER A 91 -5.77 -32.52 28.03
N LEU A 92 -5.33 -31.32 28.40
CA LEU A 92 -5.03 -30.95 29.78
C LEU A 92 -6.29 -30.93 30.64
N SER A 93 -7.38 -30.36 30.12
CA SER A 93 -8.69 -30.33 30.78
C SER A 93 -9.27 -31.72 31.00
N ALA A 94 -9.04 -32.66 30.07
CA ALA A 94 -9.44 -34.06 30.24
C ALA A 94 -8.64 -34.78 31.33
N LEU A 95 -7.33 -34.51 31.43
CA LEU A 95 -6.46 -35.06 32.47
C LEU A 95 -6.83 -34.55 33.87
N ASP A 96 -7.18 -33.27 34.03
CA ASP A 96 -7.58 -32.70 35.32
C ASP A 96 -8.89 -33.27 35.86
N ARG A 97 -9.74 -33.82 34.98
CA ARG A 97 -11.03 -34.45 35.34
C ARG A 97 -10.93 -35.96 35.62
N ALA A 98 -9.79 -36.59 35.32
CA ALA A 98 -9.57 -38.03 35.45
C ALA A 98 -8.94 -38.39 36.81
#